data_AF-A0AAN6XG63-F1
#
_entry.id   AF-A0AAN6XG63-F1
#
_cell.length_a   1.000
_cell.length_b   1.000
_cell.length_c   1.000
_cell.angle_alpha   90.00
_cell.angle_beta   90.00
_cell.angle_gamma   90.00
#
_symmetry.space_group_name_H-M   'P 1'
#
loop_
_entity.id
_entity.type
_entity.pdbx_description
1 polymer ?
#
loop_
_entity_poly.entity_id
_entity_poly.type
_entity_poly.pdbx_seq_one_letter_code
_entity_poly.pdbx_strand_id
1 'polypeptide(L)'
;RQDIFDKIFASGSDPLLELQRPGSSKLQGTSQSRRPQFACLRPPCLTTTTETAGQAKSVKMSTTPGNTYTISKQIKTEYPLIDNDPHFKRVIRYARPSDYVHGVVAAAAGPGLLYAMERFAPSYVGKGGVAQTMRLGGAMGLCGGFIYFYQRSILRFYGMSENAREVQMDMREMVDKVKRGEPIYGESQLTPAMQGVAARQSRYSALFMAVLPWFNFVNHSQHGVDTAKYYRQAERELEAERLAREGGNLSQ
;
A
#
# COMPACT_ATOMS: atom_id res chain seq x y z
N ARG A 1 -43.66 -23.86 -21.95
CA ARG A 1 -42.79 -22.77 -21.43
C ARG A 1 -41.33 -23.22 -21.43
N GLN A 2 -40.87 -23.77 -22.55
CA GLN A 2 -39.56 -24.39 -22.73
C GLN A 2 -38.79 -23.80 -23.94
N ASP A 3 -39.42 -22.96 -24.78
CA ASP A 3 -38.83 -22.51 -26.05
C ASP A 3 -38.00 -21.20 -26.00
N ILE A 4 -37.59 -20.75 -24.80
CA ILE A 4 -36.78 -19.52 -24.64
C ILE A 4 -35.33 -19.86 -24.22
N PHE A 5 -35.09 -21.01 -23.59
CA PHE A 5 -33.75 -21.40 -23.13
C PHE A 5 -32.87 -21.99 -24.24
N ASP A 6 -33.45 -22.60 -25.28
CA ASP A 6 -32.68 -23.20 -26.38
C ASP A 6 -32.07 -22.19 -27.36
N LYS A 7 -32.51 -20.92 -27.33
CA LYS A 7 -31.96 -19.86 -28.20
C LYS A 7 -30.77 -19.10 -27.62
N ILE A 8 -30.40 -19.33 -26.35
CA ILE A 8 -29.28 -18.64 -25.69
C ILE A 8 -28.00 -19.52 -25.68
N PHE A 9 -28.13 -20.84 -25.88
CA PHE A 9 -26.99 -21.77 -25.88
C PHE A 9 -26.53 -22.26 -27.28
N ALA A 10 -27.15 -21.79 -28.36
CA ALA A 10 -26.83 -22.17 -29.74
C ALA A 10 -25.82 -21.21 -30.43
N SER A 11 -24.73 -20.85 -29.74
CA SER A 11 -23.55 -20.20 -30.34
C SER A 11 -22.28 -20.86 -29.84
N GLY A 12 -22.15 -22.14 -30.14
CA GLY A 12 -20.95 -22.91 -29.88
C GLY A 12 -20.99 -24.15 -30.74
N SER A 13 -19.86 -24.44 -31.38
CA SER A 13 -19.56 -25.58 -32.26
C SER A 13 -20.34 -25.68 -33.56
N ASP A 14 -19.64 -25.44 -34.68
CA ASP A 14 -19.32 -26.53 -35.59
C ASP A 14 -18.16 -26.18 -36.56
N PRO A 15 -17.54 -27.19 -37.21
CA PRO A 15 -16.09 -27.33 -37.26
C PRO A 15 -15.54 -27.25 -38.69
N LEU A 16 -14.24 -26.94 -38.84
CA LEU A 16 -13.48 -27.39 -40.00
C LEU A 16 -11.98 -27.45 -39.68
N LEU A 17 -11.49 -28.70 -39.71
CA LEU A 17 -10.10 -29.07 -39.91
C LEU A 17 -9.52 -28.37 -41.15
N GLU A 18 -8.25 -27.95 -41.12
CA GLU A 18 -7.19 -28.67 -41.86
C GLU A 18 -5.78 -28.14 -41.51
N LEU A 19 -5.01 -29.03 -40.89
CA LEU A 19 -3.56 -29.25 -41.01
C LEU A 19 -2.63 -28.12 -41.49
N GLN A 20 -1.77 -27.64 -40.59
CA GLN A 20 -0.38 -27.29 -40.94
C GLN A 20 0.58 -27.65 -39.80
N ARG A 21 1.28 -28.78 -39.95
CA ARG A 21 2.49 -29.13 -39.18
C ARG A 21 3.67 -28.30 -39.70
N PRO A 22 4.70 -28.08 -38.87
CA PRO A 22 6.04 -28.35 -39.36
C PRO A 22 6.88 -29.20 -38.40
N GLY A 23 7.37 -30.31 -38.93
CA GLY A 23 8.61 -30.96 -38.48
C GLY A 23 9.81 -30.03 -38.73
N SER A 24 10.82 -30.07 -37.87
CA SER A 24 12.00 -30.92 -38.05
C SER A 24 12.82 -30.56 -39.29
N SER A 25 13.81 -29.68 -39.11
CA SER A 25 15.19 -29.91 -39.60
C SER A 25 16.10 -28.76 -39.14
N LYS A 26 16.92 -29.05 -38.12
CA LYS A 26 18.09 -28.25 -37.77
C LYS A 26 19.16 -28.45 -38.85
N LEU A 27 19.68 -27.37 -39.39
CA LEU A 27 20.93 -27.36 -40.14
C LEU A 27 22.10 -27.57 -39.17
N GLN A 28 22.90 -28.59 -39.49
CA GLN A 28 24.18 -28.90 -38.88
C GLN A 28 25.24 -27.88 -39.33
N GLY A 29 26.06 -27.45 -38.38
CA GLY A 29 27.36 -26.84 -38.58
C GLY A 29 28.27 -27.27 -37.43
N THR A 30 29.03 -28.33 -37.70
CA THR A 30 30.13 -28.94 -36.93
C THR A 30 31.19 -27.88 -36.49
N SER A 31 32.03 -28.00 -35.48
CA SER A 31 32.58 -29.13 -34.71
C SER A 31 33.50 -28.56 -33.59
N GLN A 32 33.83 -29.41 -32.60
CA GLN A 32 34.93 -29.32 -31.60
C GLN A 32 34.73 -28.38 -30.39
N SER A 33 35.09 -28.71 -29.15
CA SER A 33 35.55 -29.95 -28.50
C SER A 33 35.81 -29.61 -27.02
N ARG A 34 35.38 -30.52 -26.12
CA ARG A 34 35.89 -30.80 -24.75
C ARG A 34 35.52 -29.87 -23.56
N ARG A 35 34.74 -30.47 -22.63
CA ARG A 35 34.76 -30.23 -21.17
C ARG A 35 36.08 -30.78 -20.55
N PRO A 36 36.43 -30.51 -19.27
CA PRO A 36 35.84 -31.23 -18.11
C PRO A 36 35.65 -30.32 -16.84
N GLN A 37 34.59 -30.50 -16.06
CA GLN A 37 34.43 -31.27 -14.80
C GLN A 37 34.70 -30.51 -13.48
N PHE A 38 33.85 -30.85 -12.52
CA PHE A 38 33.70 -30.41 -11.13
C PHE A 38 34.92 -30.74 -10.26
N ALA A 39 35.23 -29.89 -9.27
CA ALA A 39 35.77 -30.32 -7.97
C ALA A 39 35.63 -29.22 -6.90
N CYS A 40 34.91 -29.54 -5.82
CA CYS A 40 34.91 -28.82 -4.55
C CYS A 40 36.29 -28.96 -3.87
N LEU A 41 36.90 -27.86 -3.42
CA LEU A 41 38.03 -27.88 -2.51
C LEU A 41 37.88 -26.80 -1.42
N ARG A 42 37.80 -27.30 -0.18
CA ARG A 42 37.95 -26.59 1.11
C ARG A 42 39.26 -25.79 1.16
N PRO A 43 39.32 -24.65 1.87
CA PRO A 43 40.59 -24.03 2.23
C PRO A 43 41.26 -24.73 3.43
N PRO A 44 42.58 -24.95 3.41
CA PRO A 44 43.33 -25.44 4.57
C PRO A 44 43.72 -24.32 5.55
N CYS A 45 43.66 -24.66 6.84
CA CYS A 45 44.37 -23.98 7.93
C CYS A 45 45.87 -23.87 7.64
N LEU A 46 46.47 -22.70 7.89
CA LEU A 46 47.90 -22.57 8.16
C LEU A 46 48.16 -21.60 9.33
N THR A 47 48.66 -22.21 10.39
CA THR A 47 49.71 -21.83 11.36
C THR A 47 50.14 -20.37 11.54
N THR A 48 50.13 -20.02 12.83
CA THR A 48 50.83 -18.98 13.59
C THR A 48 52.28 -18.71 13.17
N THR A 49 52.62 -17.42 12.98
CA THR A 49 53.92 -16.84 13.33
C THR A 49 53.71 -15.42 13.88
N THR A 50 54.47 -15.11 14.92
CA THR A 50 54.45 -13.90 15.75
C THR A 50 55.26 -12.74 15.15
N GLU A 51 55.00 -11.53 15.67
CA GLU A 51 55.78 -10.28 15.58
C GLU A 51 55.65 -9.41 14.32
N THR A 52 54.90 -8.31 14.42
CA THR A 52 55.48 -6.97 14.69
C THR A 52 54.39 -5.92 14.90
N ALA A 53 54.63 -5.03 15.86
CA ALA A 53 53.75 -3.96 16.28
C ALA A 53 53.50 -2.94 15.15
N GLY A 54 52.23 -2.63 14.91
CA GLY A 54 51.79 -1.59 13.98
C GLY A 54 50.40 -1.13 14.36
N GLN A 55 50.34 -0.07 15.17
CA GLN A 55 49.16 0.51 15.78
C GLN A 55 48.19 1.08 14.73
N ALA A 56 47.34 0.24 14.15
CA ALA A 56 46.24 0.69 13.30
C ALA A 56 45.09 1.21 14.19
N LYS A 57 45.04 2.53 14.40
CA LYS A 57 43.86 3.21 14.92
C LYS A 57 42.65 2.75 14.12
N SER A 58 41.72 2.08 14.80
CA SER A 58 40.40 1.74 14.30
C SER A 58 39.71 3.01 13.81
N VAL A 59 39.73 3.23 12.51
CA VAL A 59 38.79 4.12 11.85
C VAL A 59 37.44 3.44 12.01
N LYS A 60 36.71 3.82 13.07
CA LYS A 60 35.27 3.60 13.12
C LYS A 60 34.70 4.33 11.91
N MET A 61 34.49 3.61 10.80
CA MET A 61 33.57 4.04 9.77
C MET A 61 32.23 4.22 10.46
N SER A 62 31.89 5.47 10.78
CA SER A 62 30.52 5.86 10.98
C SER A 62 29.86 5.70 9.61
N THR A 63 29.37 4.49 9.34
CA THR A 63 28.36 4.30 8.29
C THR A 63 27.14 5.07 8.77
N THR A 64 27.11 6.37 8.52
CA THR A 64 25.86 7.11 8.49
C THR A 64 25.01 6.35 7.47
N PRO A 65 23.91 5.67 7.87
CA PRO A 65 23.06 5.03 6.90
C PRO A 65 22.56 6.16 6.02
N GLY A 66 23.07 6.22 4.79
CA GLY A 66 22.67 7.22 3.82
C GLY A 66 21.15 7.15 3.75
N ASN A 67 20.49 8.23 4.17
CA ASN A 67 19.06 8.38 4.00
C ASN A 67 18.81 8.24 2.49
N THR A 68 18.47 7.04 2.05
CA THR A 68 18.15 6.76 0.66
C THR A 68 16.73 7.24 0.49
N TYR A 69 16.58 8.57 0.53
CA TYR A 69 15.36 9.30 0.31
C TYR A 69 15.10 9.24 -1.19
N THR A 70 14.44 8.17 -1.61
CA THR A 70 13.95 8.06 -2.97
C THR A 70 12.67 8.87 -3.04
N ILE A 71 12.73 10.06 -3.66
CA ILE A 71 11.52 10.79 -4.05
C ILE A 71 10.66 9.82 -4.86
N SER A 72 9.52 9.54 -4.27
CA SER A 72 8.49 8.71 -4.84
C SER A 72 7.98 9.37 -6.12
N LYS A 73 7.97 8.66 -7.26
CA LYS A 73 7.23 9.11 -8.46
C LYS A 73 5.80 9.49 -8.06
N GLN A 74 5.49 10.79 -8.18
CA GLN A 74 4.14 11.29 -7.98
C GLN A 74 3.32 10.92 -9.22
N ILE A 75 2.17 10.30 -8.97
CA ILE A 75 1.19 10.04 -10.03
C ILE A 75 0.45 11.36 -10.23
N LYS A 76 0.36 11.83 -11.48
CA LYS A 76 -0.44 13.00 -11.81
C LYS A 76 -1.90 12.57 -11.79
N THR A 77 -2.61 12.93 -10.73
CA THR A 77 -4.05 12.75 -10.58
C THR A 77 -4.77 14.08 -10.74
N GLU A 78 -6.09 14.04 -10.94
CA GLU A 78 -6.93 15.25 -11.06
C GLU A 78 -6.92 16.08 -9.77
N TYR A 79 -6.88 15.40 -8.62
CA TYR A 79 -6.80 16.02 -7.29
C TYR A 79 -5.38 15.98 -6.73
N PRO A 80 -5.00 16.94 -5.86
CA PRO A 80 -3.65 17.00 -5.31
C PRO A 80 -3.35 15.79 -4.40
N LEU A 81 -2.15 15.25 -4.52
CA LEU A 81 -1.67 14.17 -3.65
C LEU A 81 -1.43 14.71 -2.22
N ILE A 82 -2.05 14.08 -1.23
CA ILE A 82 -1.82 14.36 0.19
C ILE A 82 -0.68 13.49 0.71
N ASP A 83 -0.76 12.19 0.43
CA ASP A 83 0.16 11.18 0.96
C ASP A 83 0.13 9.92 0.08
N ASN A 84 1.29 9.34 -0.25
CA ASN A 84 1.40 8.11 -1.04
C ASN A 84 1.33 6.81 -0.19
N ASP A 85 1.41 6.93 1.13
CA ASP A 85 1.41 5.81 2.07
C ASP A 85 0.92 6.26 3.47
N PRO A 86 -0.36 6.64 3.60
CA PRO A 86 -0.87 7.19 4.84
C PRO A 86 -0.92 6.14 5.94
N HIS A 87 -0.49 6.53 7.14
CA HIS A 87 -0.55 5.68 8.33
C HIS A 87 -2.00 5.23 8.62
N PHE A 88 -2.19 3.98 9.05
CA PHE A 88 -3.49 3.36 9.31
C PHE A 88 -4.45 4.25 10.11
N LYS A 89 -3.96 4.84 11.20
CA LYS A 89 -4.72 5.76 12.06
C LYS A 89 -5.24 7.00 11.31
N ARG A 90 -4.44 7.57 10.38
CA ARG A 90 -4.85 8.74 9.59
C ARG A 90 -5.97 8.38 8.63
N VAL A 91 -5.90 7.22 7.99
CA VAL A 91 -6.94 6.75 7.05
C VAL A 91 -8.30 6.62 7.74
N ILE A 92 -8.32 6.08 8.97
CA ILE A 92 -9.57 5.94 9.75
C ILE A 92 -10.08 7.30 10.23
N ARG A 93 -9.18 8.17 10.73
CA ARG A 93 -9.56 9.49 11.24
C ARG A 93 -10.10 10.42 10.16
N TYR A 94 -9.55 10.33 8.93
CA TYR A 94 -9.96 11.13 7.78
C TYR A 94 -11.13 10.50 7.02
N ALA A 95 -11.64 9.34 7.46
CA ALA A 95 -12.77 8.72 6.79
C ALA A 95 -14.04 9.57 6.96
N ARG A 96 -14.79 9.74 5.86
CA ARG A 96 -16.05 10.49 5.89
C ARG A 96 -17.15 9.59 6.48
N PRO A 97 -18.20 10.16 7.08
CA PRO A 97 -19.38 9.39 7.50
C PRO A 97 -19.94 8.52 6.36
N SER A 98 -19.88 9.02 5.12
CA SER A 98 -20.29 8.27 3.93
C SER A 98 -19.51 6.97 3.77
N ASP A 99 -18.22 6.92 4.09
CA ASP A 99 -17.42 5.71 3.91
C ASP A 99 -17.80 4.62 4.91
N TYR A 100 -18.17 5.00 6.14
CA TYR A 100 -18.71 4.06 7.11
C TYR A 100 -20.04 3.47 6.63
N VAL A 101 -20.92 4.29 6.06
CA VAL A 101 -22.17 3.80 5.45
C VAL A 101 -21.88 2.80 4.34
N HIS A 102 -20.94 3.13 3.44
CA HIS A 102 -20.51 2.22 2.37
C HIS A 102 -19.92 0.92 2.91
N GLY A 103 -19.10 0.98 3.96
CA GLY A 103 -18.53 -0.19 4.62
C GLY A 103 -19.61 -1.07 5.27
N VAL A 104 -20.61 -0.48 5.92
CA VAL A 104 -21.75 -1.20 6.52
C VAL A 104 -22.62 -1.85 5.44
N VAL A 105 -22.92 -1.13 4.36
CA VAL A 105 -23.68 -1.67 3.22
C VAL A 105 -22.92 -2.85 2.58
N ALA A 106 -21.62 -2.70 2.36
CA ALA A 106 -20.78 -3.78 1.85
C ALA A 106 -20.71 -4.96 2.82
N ALA A 107 -20.67 -4.71 4.13
CA ALA A 107 -20.67 -5.76 5.14
C ALA A 107 -21.98 -6.53 5.20
N ALA A 108 -23.11 -5.85 5.02
CA ALA A 108 -24.42 -6.48 4.96
C ALA A 108 -24.64 -7.27 3.66
N ALA A 109 -23.92 -6.93 2.57
CA ALA A 109 -24.07 -7.60 1.28
C ALA A 109 -23.73 -9.10 1.35
N GLY A 110 -22.73 -9.51 2.13
CA GLY A 110 -22.36 -10.92 2.29
C GLY A 110 -23.50 -11.81 2.83
N PRO A 111 -23.92 -11.63 4.10
CA PRO A 111 -25.03 -12.40 4.67
C PRO A 111 -26.37 -12.08 3.99
N GLY A 112 -26.59 -10.85 3.51
CA GLY A 112 -27.82 -10.45 2.82
C GLY A 112 -27.99 -11.19 1.48
N LEU A 113 -26.92 -11.32 0.70
CA LEU A 113 -26.95 -12.08 -0.56
C LEU A 113 -27.15 -13.57 -0.29
N LEU A 114 -26.47 -14.13 0.73
CA LEU A 114 -26.70 -15.51 1.14
C LEU A 114 -28.16 -15.75 1.54
N TYR A 115 -28.77 -14.81 2.27
CA TYR A 115 -30.17 -14.91 2.67
C TYR A 115 -31.12 -14.84 1.48
N ALA A 116 -30.86 -13.93 0.54
CA ALA A 116 -31.62 -13.83 -0.70
C ALA A 116 -31.51 -15.12 -1.52
N MET A 117 -30.30 -15.67 -1.68
CA MET A 117 -30.08 -16.91 -2.41
C MET A 117 -30.81 -18.09 -1.77
N GLU A 118 -30.77 -18.23 -0.45
CA GLU A 118 -31.51 -19.28 0.27
C GLU A 118 -33.03 -19.13 0.10
N ARG A 119 -33.54 -17.90 -0.06
CA ARG A 119 -34.97 -17.64 -0.30
C ARG A 119 -35.41 -18.06 -1.71
N PHE A 120 -34.55 -17.86 -2.72
CA PHE A 120 -34.84 -18.20 -4.12
C PHE A 120 -34.57 -19.66 -4.46
N ALA A 121 -33.51 -20.24 -3.91
CA ALA A 121 -33.10 -21.63 -4.12
C ALA A 121 -32.78 -22.27 -2.76
N PRO A 122 -33.80 -22.82 -2.07
CA PRO A 122 -33.61 -23.42 -0.74
C PRO A 122 -32.63 -24.58 -0.81
N SER A 123 -31.63 -24.57 0.06
CA SER A 123 -30.60 -25.62 0.11
C SER A 123 -31.07 -26.84 0.93
N TYR A 124 -32.23 -26.75 1.59
CA TYR A 124 -32.80 -27.75 2.49
C TYR A 124 -31.85 -28.21 3.62
N VAL A 125 -30.81 -27.42 3.90
CA VAL A 125 -29.91 -27.67 5.03
C VAL A 125 -30.66 -27.36 6.32
N GLY A 126 -30.47 -28.20 7.34
CA GLY A 126 -31.10 -27.99 8.65
C GLY A 126 -30.75 -26.63 9.25
N LYS A 127 -31.55 -26.17 10.24
CA LYS A 127 -31.41 -24.84 10.88
C LYS A 127 -29.98 -24.50 11.35
N GLY A 128 -29.19 -25.51 11.73
CA GLY A 128 -27.78 -25.34 12.13
C GLY A 128 -26.84 -24.97 10.97
N GLY A 129 -27.06 -25.52 9.78
CA GLY A 129 -26.22 -25.25 8.60
C GLY A 129 -26.36 -23.82 8.11
N VAL A 130 -27.61 -23.32 8.00
CA VAL A 130 -27.88 -21.93 7.62
C VAL A 130 -27.24 -20.96 8.62
N ALA A 131 -27.36 -21.22 9.93
CA ALA A 131 -26.78 -20.35 10.95
C ALA A 131 -25.25 -20.28 10.85
N GLN A 132 -24.57 -21.39 10.57
CA GLN A 132 -23.12 -21.42 10.40
C GLN A 132 -22.68 -20.65 9.14
N THR A 133 -23.37 -20.85 8.01
CA THR A 133 -23.09 -20.11 6.77
C THR A 133 -23.33 -18.61 6.95
N MET A 134 -24.39 -18.21 7.67
CA MET A 134 -24.65 -16.80 7.97
C MET A 134 -23.57 -16.17 8.85
N ARG A 135 -23.03 -16.90 9.83
CA ARG A 135 -21.91 -16.42 10.66
C ARG A 135 -20.64 -16.23 9.85
N LEU A 136 -20.30 -17.19 8.98
CA LEU A 136 -19.15 -17.07 8.09
C LEU A 136 -19.33 -15.94 7.08
N GLY A 137 -20.49 -15.87 6.43
CA GLY A 137 -20.83 -14.80 5.50
C GLY A 137 -20.84 -13.42 6.15
N GLY A 138 -21.32 -13.32 7.40
CA GLY A 138 -21.23 -12.12 8.21
C GLY A 138 -19.79 -11.73 8.53
N ALA A 139 -18.94 -12.68 8.94
CA ALA A 139 -17.53 -12.42 9.21
C ALA A 139 -16.78 -11.95 7.95
N MET A 140 -16.99 -12.63 6.81
CA MET A 140 -16.43 -12.22 5.53
C MET A 140 -16.96 -10.86 5.07
N GLY A 141 -18.25 -10.60 5.28
CA GLY A 141 -18.89 -9.31 5.03
C GLY A 141 -18.22 -8.21 5.83
N LEU A 142 -18.04 -8.39 7.14
CA LEU A 142 -17.34 -7.41 7.99
C LEU A 142 -15.92 -7.13 7.51
N CYS A 143 -15.15 -8.16 7.17
CA CYS A 143 -13.80 -8.00 6.60
C CYS A 143 -13.82 -7.22 5.28
N GLY A 144 -14.68 -7.62 4.33
CA GLY A 144 -14.81 -6.96 3.03
C GLY A 144 -15.33 -5.52 3.15
N GLY A 145 -16.28 -5.28 4.04
CA GLY A 145 -16.81 -3.95 4.33
C GLY A 145 -15.77 -3.02 4.93
N PHE A 146 -14.94 -3.53 5.85
CA PHE A 146 -13.80 -2.78 6.37
C PHE A 146 -12.78 -2.44 5.28
N ILE A 147 -12.42 -3.40 4.44
CA ILE A 147 -11.49 -3.16 3.32
C ILE A 147 -12.08 -2.13 2.35
N TYR A 148 -13.36 -2.22 2.01
CA TYR A 148 -14.02 -1.26 1.11
C TYR A 148 -14.06 0.16 1.68
N PHE A 149 -14.41 0.29 2.95
CA PHE A 149 -14.32 1.54 3.70
C PHE A 149 -12.89 2.13 3.67
N TYR A 150 -11.90 1.31 3.98
CA TYR A 150 -10.49 1.71 4.03
C TYR A 150 -10.02 2.16 2.64
N GLN A 151 -10.37 1.41 1.60
CA GLN A 151 -10.07 1.71 0.21
C GLN A 151 -10.61 3.07 -0.22
N ARG A 152 -11.88 3.36 0.08
CA ARG A 152 -12.47 4.65 -0.27
C ARG A 152 -11.76 5.82 0.41
N SER A 153 -11.29 5.61 1.64
CA SER A 153 -10.58 6.65 2.38
C SER A 153 -9.18 6.90 1.85
N ILE A 154 -8.41 5.85 1.60
CA ILE A 154 -7.03 5.98 1.10
C ILE A 154 -6.97 6.50 -0.34
N LEU A 155 -7.97 6.22 -1.18
CA LEU A 155 -8.05 6.78 -2.54
C LEU A 155 -8.14 8.31 -2.57
N ARG A 156 -8.72 8.94 -1.53
CA ARG A 156 -8.73 10.40 -1.36
C ARG A 156 -7.34 10.95 -1.05
N PHE A 157 -6.53 10.22 -0.26
CA PHE A 157 -5.13 10.60 -0.02
C PHE A 157 -4.28 10.55 -1.29
N TYR A 158 -4.54 9.57 -2.15
CA TYR A 158 -3.87 9.43 -3.45
C TYR A 158 -4.30 10.44 -4.50
N GLY A 159 -5.36 11.22 -4.24
CA GLY A 159 -5.91 12.16 -5.22
C GLY A 159 -6.72 11.49 -6.34
N MET A 160 -7.12 10.22 -6.17
CA MET A 160 -7.96 9.51 -7.15
C MET A 160 -9.45 9.87 -7.03
N SER A 161 -9.83 10.56 -5.97
CA SER A 161 -11.18 11.09 -5.74
C SER A 161 -11.10 12.45 -5.05
N GLU A 162 -12.22 13.17 -5.05
CA GLU A 162 -12.32 14.51 -4.44
C GLU A 162 -11.84 14.50 -2.99
N ASN A 163 -10.89 15.41 -2.69
CA ASN A 163 -10.18 15.42 -1.41
C ASN A 163 -9.97 16.84 -0.83
N ALA A 164 -10.77 17.84 -1.23
CA ALA A 164 -10.55 19.23 -0.82
C ALA A 164 -10.65 19.41 0.70
N ARG A 165 -11.59 18.69 1.35
CA ARG A 165 -11.73 18.69 2.82
C ARG A 165 -10.49 18.12 3.50
N GLU A 166 -9.98 17.00 2.99
CA GLU A 166 -8.84 16.28 3.54
C GLU A 166 -7.55 17.08 3.37
N VAL A 167 -7.36 17.75 2.23
CA VAL A 167 -6.23 18.67 2.01
C VAL A 167 -6.22 19.81 3.03
N GLN A 168 -7.38 20.41 3.31
CA GLN A 168 -7.48 21.49 4.29
C GLN A 168 -7.23 21.00 5.72
N MET A 169 -7.79 19.84 6.07
CA MET A 169 -7.58 19.23 7.38
C MET A 169 -6.11 18.86 7.61
N ASP A 170 -5.47 18.29 6.58
CA ASP A 170 -4.06 17.93 6.59
C ASP A 170 -3.18 19.17 6.71
N MET A 171 -3.47 20.24 5.96
CA MET A 171 -2.73 21.50 6.07
C MET A 171 -2.78 22.06 7.50
N ARG A 172 -3.96 22.10 8.12
CA ARG A 172 -4.14 22.55 9.50
C ARG A 172 -3.37 21.66 10.48
N GLU A 173 -3.56 20.34 10.41
CA GLU A 173 -2.92 19.39 11.32
C GLU A 173 -1.38 19.45 11.24
N MET A 174 -0.83 19.57 10.02
CA MET A 174 0.62 19.62 9.82
C MET A 174 1.22 20.97 10.18
N VAL A 175 0.54 22.08 9.88
CA VAL A 175 0.97 23.42 10.33
C VAL A 175 0.97 23.50 11.86
N ASP A 176 -0.07 22.99 12.52
CA ASP A 176 -0.13 22.96 13.98
C ASP A 176 1.00 22.12 14.59
N LYS A 177 1.35 20.98 13.98
CA LYS A 177 2.52 20.18 14.40
C LYS A 177 3.83 20.94 14.22
N VAL A 178 3.99 21.63 13.09
CA VAL A 178 5.18 22.47 12.84
C VAL A 178 5.27 23.60 13.87
N LYS A 179 4.16 24.29 14.18
CA LYS A 179 4.10 25.33 15.23
C LYS A 179 4.46 24.77 16.61
N ARG A 180 4.10 23.52 16.92
CA ARG A 180 4.49 22.81 18.16
C ARG A 180 5.92 22.27 18.15
N GLY A 181 6.63 22.31 17.02
CA GLY A 181 7.97 21.72 16.88
C GLY A 181 7.97 20.18 16.89
N GLU A 182 6.80 19.55 16.69
CA GLU A 182 6.69 18.09 16.63
C GLU A 182 7.06 17.57 15.23
N PRO A 183 7.59 16.33 15.13
CA PRO A 183 7.82 15.70 13.84
C PRO A 183 6.50 15.52 13.08
N ILE A 184 6.45 16.01 11.82
CA ILE A 184 5.25 16.05 10.96
C ILE A 184 4.54 14.68 10.89
N TYR A 185 5.32 13.61 10.74
CA TYR A 185 4.82 12.24 10.59
C TYR A 185 5.06 11.37 11.84
N GLY A 186 5.41 11.98 12.98
CA GLY A 186 5.69 11.28 14.23
C GLY A 186 7.08 10.64 14.29
N GLU A 187 7.40 10.08 15.46
CA GLU A 187 8.63 9.33 15.68
C GLU A 187 8.42 7.83 15.44
N SER A 188 9.49 7.15 15.06
CA SER A 188 9.49 5.72 14.79
C SER A 188 10.61 5.06 15.57
N GLN A 189 10.33 3.89 16.14
CA GLN A 189 11.34 3.09 16.83
C GLN A 189 12.30 2.39 15.86
N LEU A 190 12.01 2.44 14.56
CA LEU A 190 12.83 1.81 13.52
C LEU A 190 13.98 2.69 13.08
N THR A 191 15.10 2.06 12.72
CA THR A 191 16.22 2.77 12.10
C THR A 191 15.79 3.41 10.77
N PRO A 192 16.42 4.51 10.33
CA PRO A 192 16.06 5.17 9.07
C PRO A 192 16.10 4.24 7.85
N ALA A 193 17.04 3.28 7.85
CA ALA A 193 17.12 2.26 6.80
C ALA A 193 15.89 1.35 6.80
N MET A 194 15.45 0.86 7.97
CA MET A 194 14.25 0.03 8.10
C MET A 194 12.97 0.81 7.78
N GLN A 195 12.91 2.11 8.11
CA GLN A 195 11.80 2.98 7.70
C GLN A 195 11.70 3.07 6.17
N GLY A 196 12.83 3.16 5.46
CA GLY A 196 12.87 3.15 4.00
C GLY A 196 12.45 1.81 3.40
N VAL A 197 12.80 0.69 4.03
CA VAL A 197 12.33 -0.65 3.61
C VAL A 197 10.82 -0.77 3.81
N ALA A 198 10.31 -0.34 4.98
CA ALA A 198 8.88 -0.35 5.29
C ALA A 198 8.09 0.48 4.27
N ALA A 199 8.50 1.74 4.04
CA ALA A 199 7.84 2.63 3.08
C ALA A 199 7.77 2.05 1.67
N ARG A 200 8.79 1.29 1.23
CA ARG A 200 8.77 0.65 -0.10
C ARG A 200 7.78 -0.51 -0.19
N GLN A 201 7.49 -1.20 0.91
CA GLN A 201 6.56 -2.32 0.95
C GLN A 201 5.10 -1.85 1.08
N SER A 202 4.85 -0.80 1.86
CA SER A 202 3.49 -0.29 2.09
C SER A 202 3.03 0.73 1.06
N ARG A 203 3.93 1.38 0.31
CA ARG A 203 3.56 2.38 -0.69
C ARG A 203 2.63 1.83 -1.77
N TYR A 204 1.55 2.57 -2.02
CA TYR A 204 0.48 2.20 -2.97
C TYR A 204 -0.13 0.81 -2.74
N SER A 205 0.12 0.16 -1.61
CA SER A 205 -0.41 -1.17 -1.29
C SER A 205 -1.94 -1.20 -1.29
N ALA A 206 -2.56 -0.05 -1.01
CA ALA A 206 -4.00 0.10 -1.11
C ALA A 206 -4.58 -0.24 -2.49
N LEU A 207 -3.84 -0.03 -3.59
CA LEU A 207 -4.32 -0.38 -4.92
C LEU A 207 -4.51 -1.89 -5.11
N PHE A 208 -3.91 -2.72 -4.25
CA PHE A 208 -3.95 -4.17 -4.32
C PHE A 208 -4.63 -4.84 -3.12
N MET A 209 -5.44 -4.08 -2.36
CA MET A 209 -6.15 -4.55 -1.16
C MET A 209 -7.13 -5.71 -1.41
N ALA A 210 -7.62 -5.86 -2.65
CA ALA A 210 -8.49 -6.97 -3.03
C ALA A 210 -7.77 -8.32 -3.00
N VAL A 211 -6.44 -8.34 -3.17
CA VAL A 211 -5.64 -9.57 -3.17
C VAL A 211 -4.93 -9.74 -1.84
N LEU A 212 -4.27 -8.69 -1.35
CA LEU A 212 -3.48 -8.76 -0.13
C LEU A 212 -3.71 -7.47 0.70
N PRO A 213 -4.43 -7.55 1.82
CA PRO A 213 -4.64 -6.41 2.68
C PRO A 213 -3.33 -6.07 3.40
N TRP A 214 -2.71 -4.96 3.03
CA TRP A 214 -1.45 -4.52 3.58
C TRP A 214 -1.52 -3.07 4.05
N PHE A 215 -1.18 -2.82 5.30
CA PHE A 215 -1.39 -1.52 5.95
C PHE A 215 -0.08 -0.89 6.42
N ASN A 216 -0.05 0.44 6.46
CA ASN A 216 1.07 1.17 7.04
C ASN A 216 0.89 1.39 8.55
N PHE A 217 1.78 0.79 9.34
CA PHE A 217 1.88 0.97 10.80
C PHE A 217 3.18 1.63 11.23
N VAL A 218 4.00 2.09 10.28
CA VAL A 218 5.32 2.67 10.53
C VAL A 218 5.28 4.15 10.22
N ASN A 219 5.67 4.96 11.19
CA ASN A 219 5.95 6.37 10.95
C ASN A 219 7.25 6.49 10.15
N HIS A 220 7.22 7.11 8.98
CA HIS A 220 8.40 7.32 8.14
C HIS A 220 8.31 8.68 7.45
N SER A 221 9.42 9.25 6.98
CA SER A 221 9.41 10.56 6.30
C SER A 221 9.09 10.50 4.79
N GLN A 222 8.82 9.31 4.24
CA GLN A 222 8.78 9.06 2.79
C GLN A 222 7.37 9.11 2.18
N HIS A 223 6.61 10.17 2.46
CA HIS A 223 5.20 10.30 2.04
C HIS A 223 5.00 10.84 0.61
N GLY A 224 6.08 11.00 -0.16
CA GLY A 224 6.03 11.39 -1.56
C GLY A 224 5.49 12.81 -1.82
N VAL A 225 5.43 13.67 -0.80
CA VAL A 225 4.98 15.06 -0.87
C VAL A 225 6.05 16.01 -0.33
N ASP A 226 6.09 17.23 -0.87
CA ASP A 226 6.96 18.29 -0.37
C ASP A 226 6.47 18.76 1.00
N THR A 227 7.20 18.44 2.06
CA THR A 227 6.90 18.87 3.43
C THR A 227 7.21 20.35 3.66
N ALA A 228 8.05 20.98 2.83
CA ALA A 228 8.40 22.40 2.94
C ALA A 228 7.17 23.31 2.81
N LYS A 229 6.10 22.85 2.13
CA LYS A 229 4.85 23.60 2.02
C LYS A 229 4.21 23.90 3.39
N TYR A 230 4.33 22.99 4.36
CA TYR A 230 3.77 23.17 5.70
C TYR A 230 4.57 24.18 6.50
N TYR A 231 5.91 24.14 6.41
CA TYR A 231 6.79 25.12 7.05
C TYR A 231 6.55 26.53 6.52
N ARG A 232 6.51 26.70 5.20
CA ARG A 232 6.19 27.99 4.57
C ARG A 232 4.81 28.53 4.95
N GLN A 233 3.84 27.65 5.20
CA GLN A 233 2.50 28.06 5.67
C GLN A 233 2.52 28.44 7.14
N ALA A 234 3.21 27.66 7.99
CA ALA A 234 3.35 27.95 9.41
C ALA A 234 4.08 29.28 9.66
N GLU A 235 5.15 29.57 8.91
CA GLU A 235 5.87 30.85 8.96
C GLU A 235 4.94 32.03 8.66
N ARG A 236 4.17 31.94 7.56
CA ARG A 236 3.20 32.98 7.17
C ARG A 236 2.11 33.21 8.23
N GLU A 237 1.63 32.15 8.87
CA GLU A 237 0.63 32.27 9.93
C GLU A 237 1.21 32.85 11.23
N LEU A 238 2.43 32.44 11.61
CA LEU A 238 3.13 33.00 12.79
C LEU A 238 3.46 34.49 12.59
N GLU A 239 3.84 34.89 11.38
CA GLU A 239 4.05 36.30 11.03
C GLU A 239 2.75 37.11 11.11
N ALA A 240 1.64 36.57 10.61
CA ALA A 240 0.33 37.22 10.70
C ALA A 240 -0.13 37.37 12.17
N GLU A 241 0.06 36.34 13.00
CA GLU A 241 -0.23 36.38 14.44
C GLU A 241 0.64 37.43 15.17
N ARG A 242 1.93 37.54 14.81
CA ARG A 242 2.84 38.56 15.34
C ARG A 242 2.37 39.97 15.01
N LEU A 243 2.05 40.23 13.73
CA LEU A 243 1.57 41.52 13.26
C LEU A 243 0.23 41.91 13.90
N ALA A 244 -0.69 40.95 14.08
CA ALA A 244 -1.96 41.19 14.76
C ALA A 244 -1.76 41.58 16.24
N ARG A 245 -0.83 40.92 16.94
CA ARG A 245 -0.46 41.27 18.32
C ARG A 245 0.19 42.65 18.43
N GLU A 246 1.07 42.98 17.49
CA GLU A 246 1.75 44.29 17.45
C GLU A 246 0.77 45.43 17.11
N GLY A 247 -0.15 45.22 16.15
CA GLY A 247 -1.18 46.20 15.77
C GLY A 247 -2.26 46.41 16.83
N GLY A 248 -2.61 45.37 17.61
CA GLY A 248 -3.55 45.49 18.73
C GLY A 248 -3.00 46.32 19.90
N ASN A 249 -1.70 46.19 20.19
CA ASN A 249 -1.02 46.96 21.25
C ASN A 249 -0.80 48.44 20.92
N LEU A 250 -0.95 48.86 19.66
CA LEU A 250 -0.84 50.26 19.23
C LEU A 250 -2.17 51.04 19.34
N SER A 251 -3.26 50.36 19.72
CA SER A 251 -4.61 50.94 19.84
C SER A 251 -5.11 51.14 21.27
N GLN A 252 -4.27 50.84 22.28
CA GLN A 252 -4.46 51.20 23.69
C GLN A 252 -3.50 52.32 24.08
#